data_AF-A0AA88H200-F1
#
_entry.id   AF-A0AA88H200-F1
#
_cell.length_a   1.000
_cell.length_b   1.000
_cell.length_c   1.000
_cell.angle_alpha   90.00
_cell.angle_beta   90.00
_cell.angle_gamma   90.00
#
_symmetry.space_group_name_H-M   'P 1'
#
loop_
_entity.id
_entity.type
_entity.pdbx_description
1 polymer ?
#
loop_
_entity_poly.entity_id
_entity_poly.type
_entity_poly.pdbx_seq_one_letter_code
_entity_poly.pdbx_strand_id
1 'polypeptide(L)'
;IREQLVSILRNRTRGSESLEIESIFPKFIKVLNKGSADMAWQLVGDEEAYRSIFLTFNKFDTADGRTEVAWEVRENCTDNVFSWLQYNNCKFLTIYSFSDKAFPATLSLISGGGIIGMYTTLVFVASKVLRELFAAGPEKTIYEELPYVDRILRLCLDIYLVRESGELELEEDLFAKLIFIYRSPATLIRWSKPPTNAASDGNPSDIDGTSAFDL
;
A
#
# COMPACT_ATOMS: atom_id res chain seq x y z
N ILE A 1 -57.44 -8.29 3.30
CA ILE A 1 -56.62 -7.59 2.27
C ILE A 1 -57.08 -7.88 0.84
N ARG A 2 -56.86 -9.07 0.24
CA ARG A 2 -57.15 -9.29 -1.21
C ARG A 2 -58.58 -8.96 -1.63
N GLU A 3 -59.58 -9.47 -0.90
CA GLU A 3 -61.00 -9.20 -1.20
C GLU A 3 -61.37 -7.72 -1.01
N GLN A 4 -60.78 -7.04 -0.03
CA GLN A 4 -60.97 -5.60 0.19
C GLN A 4 -60.32 -4.78 -0.93
N LEU A 5 -59.16 -5.21 -1.44
CA LEU A 5 -58.52 -4.55 -2.57
C LEU A 5 -59.35 -4.71 -3.85
N VAL A 6 -59.93 -5.90 -4.05
CA VAL A 6 -60.89 -6.15 -5.13
C VAL A 6 -62.16 -5.31 -4.96
N SER A 7 -62.67 -5.15 -3.74
CA SER A 7 -63.84 -4.30 -3.50
C SER A 7 -63.53 -2.83 -3.79
N ILE A 8 -62.38 -2.31 -3.38
CA ILE A 8 -61.94 -0.92 -3.67
C ILE A 8 -61.83 -0.69 -5.19
N LEU A 9 -61.27 -1.65 -5.93
CA LEU A 9 -61.14 -1.57 -7.39
C LEU A 9 -62.50 -1.63 -8.10
N ARG A 10 -63.43 -2.47 -7.61
CA ARG A 10 -64.78 -2.62 -8.18
C ARG A 10 -65.72 -1.51 -7.74
N ASN A 11 -65.45 -0.85 -6.62
CA ASN A 11 -66.29 0.20 -6.09
C ASN A 11 -66.32 1.36 -7.09
N ARG A 12 -67.52 1.64 -7.62
CA ARG A 12 -67.77 2.65 -8.64
C ARG A 12 -68.08 4.02 -8.05
N THR A 13 -68.22 4.11 -6.72
CA THR A 13 -68.58 5.35 -6.02
C THR A 13 -67.39 6.30 -5.90
N ARG A 14 -67.68 7.61 -5.78
CA ARG A 14 -66.70 8.71 -5.74
C ARG A 14 -66.04 8.90 -4.36
N GLY A 15 -65.85 7.82 -3.60
CA GLY A 15 -65.27 7.85 -2.25
C GLY A 15 -63.81 7.41 -2.23
N SER A 16 -63.00 8.04 -1.38
CA SER A 16 -61.65 7.56 -1.05
C SER A 16 -61.76 6.44 -0.02
N GLU A 17 -61.71 5.18 -0.46
CA GLU A 17 -61.59 4.03 0.44
C GLU A 17 -60.11 3.78 0.74
N SER A 18 -59.78 3.69 2.04
CA SER A 18 -58.44 3.36 2.52
C SER A 18 -58.37 1.94 3.06
N LEU A 19 -57.35 1.19 2.65
CA LEU A 19 -57.03 -0.15 3.14
C LEU A 19 -55.75 -0.10 3.97
N GLU A 20 -55.78 -0.65 5.18
CA GLU A 20 -54.56 -0.86 5.94
C GLU A 20 -53.85 -2.14 5.49
N ILE A 21 -52.54 -2.03 5.26
CA ILE A 21 -51.65 -3.16 5.01
C ILE A 21 -50.65 -3.18 6.15
N GLU A 22 -50.70 -4.24 6.95
CA GLU A 22 -49.87 -4.42 8.13
C GLU A 22 -48.43 -4.82 7.76
N SER A 23 -47.47 -4.34 8.55
CA SER A 23 -46.07 -4.80 8.56
C SER A 23 -45.39 -4.91 7.19
N ILE A 24 -45.49 -3.86 6.37
CA ILE A 24 -44.89 -3.84 5.01
C ILE A 24 -43.84 -2.76 4.81
N PHE A 25 -43.90 -1.65 5.56
CA PHE A 25 -43.08 -0.47 5.29
C PHE A 25 -41.87 -0.37 6.24
N PRO A 26 -40.63 -0.54 5.75
CA PRO A 26 -39.45 -0.51 6.59
C PRO A 26 -39.05 0.91 7.00
N LYS A 27 -38.80 1.12 8.29
CA LYS A 27 -38.35 2.43 8.81
C LYS A 27 -36.85 2.65 8.77
N PHE A 28 -36.07 1.59 8.98
CA PHE A 28 -34.62 1.68 9.10
C PHE A 28 -33.96 0.70 8.13
N ILE A 29 -33.20 1.24 7.19
CA ILE A 29 -32.50 0.47 6.17
C ILE A 29 -31.00 0.73 6.31
N LYS A 30 -30.20 -0.33 6.29
CA LYS A 30 -28.75 -0.27 6.18
C LYS A 30 -28.33 -0.47 4.73
N VAL A 31 -27.68 0.55 4.16
CA VAL A 31 -27.10 0.48 2.82
C VAL A 31 -25.64 0.06 2.94
N LEU A 32 -25.33 -1.14 2.47
CA LEU A 32 -24.00 -1.71 2.54
C LEU A 32 -23.12 -1.17 1.40
N ASN A 33 -21.82 -1.10 1.66
CA ASN A 33 -20.83 -0.67 0.67
C ASN A 33 -20.76 -1.58 -0.58
N LYS A 34 -21.37 -2.77 -0.53
CA LYS A 34 -21.49 -3.72 -1.64
C LYS A 34 -22.65 -3.41 -2.60
N GLY A 35 -23.42 -2.35 -2.36
CA GLY A 35 -24.57 -1.97 -3.18
C GLY A 35 -25.86 -2.72 -2.84
N SER A 36 -25.88 -3.47 -1.75
CA SER A 36 -27.10 -4.08 -1.20
C SER A 36 -27.68 -3.21 -0.08
N ALA A 37 -28.98 -3.33 0.14
CA ALA A 37 -29.69 -2.67 1.22
C ALA A 37 -30.43 -3.73 2.04
N ASP A 38 -30.17 -3.74 3.35
CA ASP A 38 -30.76 -4.68 4.29
C ASP A 38 -31.50 -3.93 5.40
N MET A 39 -32.38 -4.61 6.13
CA MET A 39 -33.04 -4.02 7.31
C MET A 39 -32.03 -3.75 8.41
N ALA A 40 -32.20 -2.66 9.16
CA ALA A 40 -31.40 -2.39 10.35
C ALA A 40 -32.02 -3.04 11.60
N TRP A 41 -32.09 -4.38 11.62
CA TRP A 41 -32.72 -5.16 12.70
C TRP A 41 -32.09 -4.93 14.09
N GLN A 42 -30.87 -4.40 14.16
CA GLN A 42 -30.24 -4.03 15.42
C GLN A 42 -30.83 -2.75 16.05
N LEU A 43 -31.45 -1.90 15.23
CA LEU A 43 -32.07 -0.65 15.70
C LEU A 43 -33.54 -0.83 16.04
N VAL A 44 -34.19 -1.78 15.37
CA VAL A 44 -35.59 -2.08 15.55
C VAL A 44 -35.72 -3.60 15.65
N GLY A 45 -36.22 -4.08 16.78
CA GLY A 45 -36.47 -5.51 16.98
C GLY A 45 -37.38 -6.08 15.88
N ASP A 46 -37.32 -7.39 15.68
CA ASP A 46 -38.00 -8.07 14.56
C ASP A 46 -39.50 -7.73 14.44
N GLU A 47 -40.19 -7.53 15.56
CA GLU A 47 -41.63 -7.26 15.58
C GLU A 47 -42.01 -5.84 15.15
N GLU A 48 -41.09 -4.87 15.27
CA GLU A 48 -41.35 -3.46 14.96
C GLU A 48 -40.66 -3.01 13.66
N ALA A 49 -39.93 -3.91 13.00
CA ALA A 49 -39.10 -3.60 11.84
C ALA A 49 -39.89 -2.97 10.69
N TYR A 50 -41.17 -3.33 10.57
CA TYR A 50 -42.07 -2.85 9.53
C TYR A 50 -43.28 -2.15 10.13
N ARG A 51 -43.66 -1.05 9.50
CA ARG A 51 -44.86 -0.29 9.84
C ARG A 51 -46.00 -0.62 8.90
N SER A 52 -47.22 -0.52 9.41
CA SER A 52 -48.43 -0.56 8.60
C SER A 52 -48.56 0.71 7.76
N ILE A 53 -49.19 0.58 6.59
CA ILE A 53 -49.49 1.68 5.69
C ILE A 53 -50.97 1.69 5.33
N PHE A 54 -51.51 2.88 5.06
CA PHE A 54 -52.81 3.06 4.45
C PHE A 54 -52.64 3.28 2.95
N LEU A 55 -53.26 2.39 2.19
CA LEU A 55 -53.37 2.48 0.74
C LEU A 55 -54.75 3.05 0.38
N THR A 56 -54.77 4.23 -0.23
CA THR A 56 -56.01 4.92 -0.62
C THR A 56 -56.11 4.96 -2.14
N PHE A 57 -57.24 4.53 -2.68
CA PHE A 57 -57.51 4.62 -4.12
C PHE A 57 -58.29 5.89 -4.43
N ASN A 58 -57.69 6.78 -5.21
CA ASN A 58 -58.28 8.06 -5.59
C ASN A 58 -58.67 8.05 -7.07
N LYS A 59 -59.85 8.62 -7.37
CA LYS A 59 -60.34 8.83 -8.74
C LYS A 59 -60.56 10.33 -8.94
N PHE A 60 -60.02 10.86 -10.02
CA PHE A 60 -60.09 12.27 -10.37
C PHE A 60 -60.72 12.42 -11.74
N ASP A 61 -61.62 13.38 -11.90
CA ASP A 61 -62.16 13.73 -13.21
C ASP A 61 -61.30 14.88 -13.77
N THR A 62 -60.62 14.64 -14.88
CA THR A 62 -59.81 15.64 -15.60
C THR A 62 -60.74 16.59 -16.34
N ALA A 63 -60.29 17.83 -16.57
CA ALA A 63 -61.06 18.84 -17.31
C ALA A 63 -61.53 18.38 -18.71
N ASP A 64 -60.81 17.44 -19.32
CA ASP A 64 -61.14 16.82 -20.61
C ASP A 64 -62.24 15.74 -20.53
N GLY A 65 -62.85 15.52 -19.37
CA GLY A 65 -63.87 14.48 -19.16
C GLY A 65 -63.31 13.06 -19.03
N ARG A 66 -61.99 12.92 -18.89
CA ARG A 66 -61.31 11.65 -18.61
C ARG A 66 -61.28 11.40 -17.10
N THR A 67 -61.42 10.15 -16.68
CA THR A 67 -61.21 9.76 -15.28
C THR A 67 -59.79 9.24 -15.12
N GLU A 68 -59.00 9.90 -14.30
CA GLU A 68 -57.69 9.46 -13.85
C GLU A 68 -57.80 8.75 -12.51
N VAL A 69 -56.89 7.79 -12.28
CA VAL A 69 -56.85 7.02 -11.03
C VAL A 69 -55.44 7.06 -10.49
N ALA A 70 -55.30 7.23 -9.18
CA ALA A 70 -54.01 7.19 -8.50
C ALA A 70 -54.11 6.46 -7.16
N TRP A 71 -53.01 5.82 -6.79
CA TRP A 71 -52.84 5.27 -5.46
C TRP A 71 -52.08 6.26 -4.60
N GLU A 72 -52.61 6.52 -3.42
CA GLU A 72 -51.93 7.29 -2.38
C GLU A 72 -51.54 6.34 -1.26
N VAL A 73 -50.27 6.38 -0.87
CA VAL A 73 -49.74 5.61 0.25
C VAL A 73 -49.43 6.57 1.39
N ARG A 74 -50.00 6.29 2.56
CA ARG A 74 -49.72 7.02 3.80
C ARG A 74 -49.26 6.05 4.87
N GLU A 75 -48.40 6.50 5.77
CA GLU A 75 -48.02 5.68 6.92
C GLU A 75 -49.17 5.58 7.92
N ASN A 76 -49.31 4.44 8.59
CA ASN A 76 -50.13 4.37 9.78
C ASN A 76 -49.35 5.00 10.95
N CYS A 77 -49.80 6.16 11.40
CA CYS A 77 -49.21 6.89 12.52
C CYS A 77 -50.14 6.99 13.73
N THR A 78 -51.05 6.03 13.90
CA THR A 78 -51.89 5.96 15.10
C THR A 78 -51.08 5.63 16.34
N ASP A 79 -49.95 4.94 16.18
CA ASP A 79 -49.00 4.65 17.23
C ASP A 79 -47.95 5.76 17.43
N ASN A 80 -47.40 5.84 18.65
CA ASN A 80 -46.33 6.78 19.01
C ASN A 80 -44.92 6.15 18.95
N VAL A 81 -44.77 4.92 18.41
CA VAL A 81 -43.52 4.14 18.45
C VAL A 81 -42.34 4.90 17.83
N PHE A 82 -42.63 5.63 16.75
CA PHE A 82 -41.63 6.39 15.99
C PHE A 82 -41.79 7.91 16.11
N SER A 83 -42.52 8.39 17.12
CA SER A 83 -42.76 9.83 17.33
C SER A 83 -41.49 10.63 17.67
N TRP A 84 -40.49 9.95 18.23
CA TRP A 84 -39.18 10.53 18.60
C TRP A 84 -38.27 10.81 17.39
N LEU A 85 -38.59 10.26 16.22
CA LEU A 85 -37.78 10.44 15.02
C LEU A 85 -38.06 11.80 14.36
N GLN A 86 -37.00 12.59 14.18
CA GLN A 86 -37.07 13.89 13.51
C GLN A 86 -37.59 13.72 12.07
N TYR A 87 -38.52 14.59 11.65
CA TYR A 87 -39.16 14.56 10.32
C TYR A 87 -40.19 13.45 10.09
N ASN A 88 -40.45 12.57 11.07
CA ASN A 88 -41.55 11.60 11.00
C ASN A 88 -42.92 12.25 11.27
N ASN A 89 -43.36 13.13 10.37
CA ASN A 89 -44.55 13.97 10.53
C ASN A 89 -45.82 13.41 9.86
N CYS A 90 -45.75 12.18 9.32
CA CYS A 90 -46.86 11.46 8.68
C CYS A 90 -47.51 12.18 7.49
N LYS A 91 -46.87 13.26 6.98
CA LYS A 91 -47.20 13.90 5.71
C LYS A 91 -46.47 13.22 4.54
N PHE A 92 -45.30 12.64 4.82
CA PHE A 92 -44.46 11.98 3.84
C PHE A 92 -44.08 10.58 4.32
N LEU A 93 -43.90 9.69 3.36
CA LEU A 93 -43.30 8.38 3.58
C LEU A 93 -41.82 8.57 3.91
N THR A 94 -41.41 8.23 5.13
CA THR A 94 -40.07 8.56 5.64
C THR A 94 -39.28 7.30 6.00
N ILE A 95 -38.12 7.13 5.35
CA ILE A 95 -37.16 6.05 5.59
C ILE A 95 -35.85 6.64 6.14
N TYR A 96 -35.29 6.01 7.17
CA TYR A 96 -33.97 6.34 7.72
C TYR A 96 -32.94 5.36 7.18
N SER A 97 -31.99 5.87 6.39
CA SER A 97 -30.94 5.06 5.77
C SER A 97 -29.59 5.24 6.46
N PHE A 98 -28.96 4.13 6.87
CA PHE A 98 -27.60 4.08 7.40
C PHE A 98 -26.68 3.59 6.31
N SER A 99 -25.92 4.51 5.73
CA SER A 99 -24.97 4.16 4.67
C SER A 99 -23.61 3.83 5.26
N ASP A 100 -23.11 2.63 4.98
CA ASP A 100 -21.73 2.27 5.30
C ASP A 100 -20.76 3.19 4.56
N LYS A 101 -19.68 3.58 5.24
CA LYS A 101 -18.64 4.39 4.61
C LYS A 101 -17.96 3.59 3.50
N ALA A 102 -17.93 4.16 2.30
CA ALA A 102 -17.15 3.62 1.21
C ALA A 102 -15.67 3.96 1.45
N PHE A 103 -14.83 2.93 1.59
CA PHE A 103 -13.39 3.10 1.52
C PHE A 103 -12.96 3.15 0.06
N PRO A 104 -12.07 4.07 -0.33
CA PRO A 104 -11.57 4.11 -1.70
C PRO A 104 -10.84 2.79 -2.02
N ALA A 105 -11.08 2.25 -3.21
CA ALA A 105 -10.55 0.96 -3.65
C ALA A 105 -9.01 0.91 -3.69
N THR A 106 -8.34 2.05 -3.68
CA THR A 106 -6.88 2.15 -3.61
C THR A 106 -6.31 1.74 -2.24
N LEU A 107 -7.06 1.97 -1.15
CA LEU A 107 -6.63 1.65 0.21
C LEU A 107 -6.87 0.17 0.56
N SER A 108 -7.82 -0.51 -0.10
CA SER A 108 -8.09 -1.93 0.14
C SER A 108 -6.94 -2.84 -0.32
N LEU A 109 -6.17 -2.42 -1.32
CA LEU A 109 -4.96 -3.12 -1.78
C LEU A 109 -3.88 -3.15 -0.69
N ILE A 110 -3.79 -2.07 0.09
CA ILE A 110 -2.81 -1.94 1.18
C ILE A 110 -3.28 -2.70 2.42
N SER A 111 -4.57 -2.62 2.76
CA SER A 111 -5.12 -3.21 4.00
C SER A 111 -5.25 -4.74 4.01
N GLY A 112 -5.15 -5.39 2.84
CA GLY A 112 -5.15 -6.85 2.73
C GLY A 112 -3.75 -7.43 2.88
N GLY A 113 -3.22 -7.98 1.77
CA GLY A 113 -1.87 -8.58 1.74
C GLY A 113 -0.72 -7.59 1.61
N GLY A 114 -1.00 -6.31 1.31
CA GLY A 114 0.02 -5.29 1.07
C GLY A 114 0.91 -5.04 2.29
N ILE A 115 0.36 -5.01 3.50
CA ILE A 115 1.11 -4.82 4.75
C ILE A 115 2.13 -5.95 4.96
N ILE A 116 1.72 -7.21 4.71
CA ILE A 116 2.61 -8.37 4.87
C ILE A 116 3.72 -8.32 3.81
N GLY A 117 3.39 -7.98 2.56
CA GLY A 117 4.36 -7.79 1.49
C GLY A 117 5.38 -6.67 1.80
N MET A 118 4.90 -5.53 2.30
CA MET A 118 5.76 -4.43 2.72
C MET A 118 6.69 -4.82 3.87
N TYR A 119 6.18 -5.53 4.88
CA TYR A 119 7.00 -5.97 6.00
C TYR A 119 8.10 -6.95 5.56
N THR A 120 7.74 -7.96 4.79
CA THR A 120 8.68 -8.98 4.30
C THR A 120 9.75 -8.40 3.39
N THR A 121 9.38 -7.49 2.48
CA THR A 121 10.35 -6.80 1.60
C THR A 121 11.30 -5.91 2.40
N LEU A 122 10.80 -5.13 3.34
CA LEU A 122 11.63 -4.29 4.21
C LEU A 122 12.63 -5.14 5.01
N VAL A 123 12.15 -6.21 5.66
CA VAL A 123 13.00 -7.12 6.45
C VAL A 123 14.06 -7.79 5.57
N PHE A 124 13.71 -8.23 4.35
CA PHE A 124 14.65 -8.85 3.43
C PHE A 124 15.74 -7.88 2.98
N VAL A 125 15.37 -6.66 2.61
CA VAL A 125 16.31 -5.61 2.21
C VAL A 125 17.24 -5.25 3.37
N ALA A 126 16.69 -5.01 4.56
CA ALA A 126 17.49 -4.73 5.75
C ALA A 126 18.48 -5.87 6.06
N SER A 127 18.01 -7.12 5.99
CA SER A 127 18.85 -8.30 6.22
C SER A 127 19.98 -8.42 5.21
N LYS A 128 19.70 -8.11 3.93
CA LYS A 128 20.72 -8.10 2.87
C LYS A 128 21.78 -7.03 3.14
N VAL A 129 21.36 -5.81 3.45
CA VAL A 129 22.28 -4.70 3.74
C VAL A 129 23.15 -5.01 4.96
N LEU A 130 22.55 -5.49 6.04
CA LEU A 130 23.32 -5.88 7.23
C LEU A 130 24.33 -6.99 6.92
N ARG A 131 23.94 -7.98 6.10
CA ARG A 131 24.86 -9.03 5.66
C ARG A 131 26.02 -8.47 4.85
N GLU A 132 25.80 -7.54 3.93
CA GLU A 132 26.86 -6.94 3.12
C GLU A 132 27.81 -6.06 3.93
N LEU A 133 27.33 -5.37 4.98
CA LEU A 133 28.16 -4.54 5.85
C LEU A 133 29.06 -5.36 6.79
N PHE A 134 28.53 -6.46 7.34
CA PHE A 134 29.29 -7.29 8.29
C PHE A 134 30.08 -8.41 7.61
N ALA A 135 29.65 -8.88 6.45
CA ALA A 135 30.43 -9.81 5.64
C ALA A 135 31.30 -8.99 4.67
N ALA A 136 32.35 -8.35 5.20
CA ALA A 136 33.47 -7.91 4.37
C ALA A 136 33.95 -9.12 3.57
N GLY A 137 33.71 -9.11 2.25
CA GLY A 137 33.98 -10.25 1.39
C GLY A 137 35.49 -10.48 1.24
N PRO A 138 35.91 -11.73 0.97
CA PRO A 138 37.32 -12.08 0.74
C PRO A 138 37.94 -11.35 -0.46
N GLU A 139 37.11 -10.73 -1.30
CA GLU A 139 37.52 -9.95 -2.47
C GLU A 139 38.37 -8.72 -2.08
N LYS A 140 38.08 -8.09 -0.93
CA LYS A 140 38.83 -6.90 -0.48
C LYS A 140 39.99 -7.24 0.46
N THR A 141 39.96 -8.41 1.09
CA THR A 141 40.98 -8.87 2.05
C THR A 141 42.40 -8.77 1.47
N ILE A 142 42.59 -9.14 0.20
CA ILE A 142 43.90 -9.08 -0.46
C ILE A 142 44.50 -7.66 -0.53
N TYR A 143 43.67 -6.63 -0.55
CA TYR A 143 44.11 -5.23 -0.63
C TYR A 143 44.09 -4.52 0.72
N GLU A 144 43.23 -4.97 1.65
CA GLU A 144 43.07 -4.38 2.98
C GLU A 144 44.07 -4.96 4.01
N GLU A 145 44.47 -6.24 3.86
CA GLU A 145 45.34 -6.94 4.83
C GLU A 145 46.79 -7.06 4.34
N LEU A 146 47.43 -5.93 4.01
CA LEU A 146 48.84 -5.90 3.58
C LEU A 146 49.78 -5.65 4.79
N PRO A 147 50.80 -6.51 5.05
CA PRO A 147 51.63 -6.38 6.26
C PRO A 147 52.63 -5.21 6.22
N TYR A 148 53.01 -4.72 5.04
CA TYR A 148 53.90 -3.57 4.88
C TYR A 148 53.58 -2.83 3.58
N VAL A 149 53.23 -1.55 3.64
CA VAL A 149 52.74 -0.79 2.46
C VAL A 149 53.70 0.31 1.98
N ASP A 150 54.80 0.57 2.69
CA ASP A 150 55.66 1.72 2.41
C ASP A 150 56.28 1.69 1.01
N ARG A 151 56.55 0.51 0.43
CA ARG A 151 57.10 0.41 -0.93
C ARG A 151 56.11 0.88 -1.98
N ILE A 152 54.83 0.49 -1.82
CA ILE A 152 53.75 0.93 -2.71
C ILE A 152 53.47 2.42 -2.48
N LEU A 153 53.48 2.87 -1.22
CA LEU A 153 53.32 4.28 -0.89
C LEU A 153 54.43 5.15 -1.51
N ARG A 154 55.69 4.72 -1.44
CA ARG A 154 56.81 5.40 -2.10
C ARG A 154 56.64 5.47 -3.60
N LEU A 155 56.21 4.40 -4.24
CA LEU A 155 55.88 4.42 -5.68
C LEU A 155 54.78 5.44 -6.00
N CYS A 156 53.73 5.53 -5.17
CA CYS A 156 52.69 6.56 -5.34
C CYS A 156 53.23 7.98 -5.15
N LEU A 157 54.17 8.18 -4.22
CA LEU A 157 54.83 9.47 -4.01
C LEU A 157 55.78 9.82 -5.16
N ASP A 158 56.52 8.86 -5.70
CA ASP A 158 57.39 9.06 -6.86
C ASP A 158 56.55 9.46 -8.10
N ILE A 159 55.41 8.80 -8.34
CA ILE A 159 54.45 9.20 -9.38
C ILE A 159 53.98 10.65 -9.15
N TYR A 160 53.65 11.01 -7.91
CA TYR A 160 53.22 12.37 -7.57
C TYR A 160 54.31 13.40 -7.86
N LEU A 161 55.57 13.13 -7.46
CA LEU A 161 56.70 14.03 -7.68
C LEU A 161 57.03 14.19 -9.17
N VAL A 162 57.00 13.10 -9.93
CA VAL A 162 57.26 13.10 -11.38
C VAL A 162 56.20 13.91 -12.12
N ARG A 163 54.92 13.77 -11.73
CA ARG A 163 53.83 14.62 -12.23
C ARG A 163 54.04 16.10 -11.92
N GLU A 164 54.50 16.43 -10.71
CA GLU A 164 54.81 17.81 -10.33
C GLU A 164 55.98 18.39 -11.14
N SER A 165 56.96 17.56 -11.48
CA SER A 165 58.10 17.95 -12.32
C SER A 165 57.78 18.05 -13.82
N GLY A 166 56.63 17.52 -14.26
CA GLY A 166 56.18 17.57 -15.66
C GLY A 166 56.82 16.53 -16.60
N GLU A 167 57.48 15.51 -16.06
CA GLU A 167 58.13 14.44 -16.83
C GLU A 167 57.13 13.29 -17.11
N LEU A 168 56.34 13.43 -18.17
CA LEU A 168 55.18 12.56 -18.44
C LEU A 168 55.55 11.13 -18.86
N GLU A 169 56.67 10.92 -19.58
CA GLU A 169 57.10 9.58 -19.99
C GLU A 169 57.44 8.71 -18.77
N LEU A 170 58.14 9.31 -17.78
CA LEU A 170 58.48 8.62 -16.54
C LEU A 170 57.24 8.37 -15.66
N GLU A 171 56.25 9.25 -15.69
CA GLU A 171 54.97 9.04 -15.01
C GLU A 171 54.24 7.81 -15.54
N GLU A 172 54.18 7.66 -16.87
CA GLU A 172 53.54 6.52 -17.54
C GLU A 172 54.19 5.19 -17.15
N ASP A 173 55.53 5.13 -17.12
CA ASP A 173 56.28 3.94 -16.72
C ASP A 173 56.05 3.56 -15.25
N LEU A 174 56.08 4.54 -14.33
CA LEU A 174 55.82 4.31 -12.92
C LEU A 174 54.36 3.90 -12.66
N PHE A 175 53.41 4.46 -13.41
CA PHE A 175 52.01 4.10 -13.33
C PHE A 175 51.73 2.69 -13.88
N ALA A 176 52.38 2.29 -14.98
CA ALA A 176 52.30 0.94 -15.51
C ALA A 176 52.78 -0.10 -14.48
N LYS A 177 53.87 0.22 -13.76
CA LYS A 177 54.37 -0.61 -12.65
C LYS A 177 53.36 -0.74 -11.52
N LEU A 178 52.66 0.33 -11.16
CA LEU A 178 51.61 0.31 -10.14
C LEU A 178 50.44 -0.62 -10.56
N ILE A 179 49.95 -0.49 -11.79
CA ILE A 179 48.89 -1.35 -12.33
C ILE A 179 49.32 -2.82 -12.31
N PHE A 180 50.55 -3.12 -12.73
CA PHE A 180 51.06 -4.48 -12.75
C PHE A 180 51.05 -5.13 -11.36
N ILE A 181 51.45 -4.37 -10.33
CA ILE A 181 51.43 -4.83 -8.94
C ILE A 181 49.99 -5.16 -8.50
N TYR A 182 49.03 -4.28 -8.77
CA TYR A 182 47.63 -4.49 -8.36
C TYR A 182 46.90 -5.56 -9.19
N ARG A 183 47.36 -5.87 -10.41
CA ARG A 183 46.77 -6.92 -11.25
C ARG A 183 47.19 -8.34 -10.84
N SER A 184 48.28 -8.49 -10.08
CA SER A 184 48.83 -9.78 -9.67
C SER A 184 48.89 -9.93 -8.15
N PRO A 185 48.05 -10.78 -7.53
CA PRO A 185 48.11 -11.12 -6.11
C PRO A 185 49.51 -11.51 -5.62
N ALA A 186 50.21 -12.29 -6.43
CA ALA A 186 51.53 -12.81 -6.09
C ALA A 186 52.57 -11.68 -6.05
N THR A 187 52.48 -10.71 -6.97
CA THR A 187 53.36 -9.55 -7.01
C THR A 187 53.05 -8.61 -5.84
N LEU A 188 51.77 -8.34 -5.58
CA LEU A 188 51.33 -7.52 -4.46
C LEU A 188 51.87 -8.04 -3.12
N ILE A 189 51.73 -9.35 -2.86
CA ILE A 189 52.25 -9.98 -1.64
C ILE A 189 53.78 -9.85 -1.54
N ARG A 190 54.53 -10.06 -2.63
CA ARG A 190 55.99 -9.90 -2.65
C ARG A 190 56.41 -8.47 -2.32
N TRP A 191 55.67 -7.49 -2.84
CA TRP A 191 55.91 -6.08 -2.62
C TRP A 191 55.53 -5.61 -1.21
N SER A 192 54.58 -6.30 -0.56
CA SER A 192 54.13 -5.97 0.79
C SER A 192 54.84 -6.75 1.90
N LYS A 193 55.90 -7.52 1.60
CA LYS A 193 56.65 -8.25 2.64
C LYS A 193 57.43 -7.28 3.54
N PRO A 194 57.42 -7.49 4.87
CA PRO A 194 58.31 -6.78 5.79
C PRO A 194 59.79 -7.01 5.38
N PRO A 195 60.67 -6.03 5.59
CA PRO A 195 62.10 -6.25 5.45
C PRO A 195 62.55 -7.31 6.46
N THR A 196 63.14 -8.40 5.99
CA THR A 196 63.79 -9.36 6.87
C THR A 196 64.98 -8.66 7.53
N ASN A 197 65.03 -8.61 8.86
CA ASN A 197 66.21 -8.17 9.62
C ASN A 197 67.34 -9.20 9.49
N ALA A 198 67.80 -9.44 8.26
CA ALA A 198 69.03 -10.14 7.92
C ALA A 198 70.02 -9.10 7.38
N ALA A 199 70.29 -8.10 8.21
CA ALA A 199 71.42 -7.21 8.06
C ALA A 199 72.39 -7.46 9.23
N SER A 200 72.86 -8.70 9.34
CA SER A 200 74.25 -8.94 9.69
C SER A 200 74.80 -9.85 8.61
N ASP A 201 75.80 -9.34 7.90
CA ASP A 201 76.61 -10.01 6.88
C ASP A 201 76.08 -9.99 5.44
N GLY A 202 76.58 -9.00 4.68
CA GLY A 202 77.09 -9.25 3.33
C GLY A 202 76.27 -8.74 2.15
N ASN A 203 76.70 -7.59 1.62
CA ASN A 203 76.55 -7.10 0.24
C ASN A 203 75.25 -6.32 -0.14
N PRO A 204 75.33 -5.04 -0.60
CA PRO A 204 74.16 -4.22 -0.94
C PRO A 204 73.56 -4.47 -2.34
N SER A 205 73.94 -5.54 -3.05
CA SER A 205 73.58 -5.73 -4.47
C SER A 205 72.34 -6.58 -4.75
N ASP A 206 71.75 -7.24 -3.75
CA ASP A 206 70.85 -8.38 -4.04
C ASP A 206 69.36 -8.11 -3.76
N ILE A 207 68.96 -6.84 -3.66
CA ILE A 207 67.54 -6.45 -3.77
C ILE A 207 67.36 -5.69 -5.09
N ASP A 208 67.82 -6.31 -6.18
CA ASP A 208 67.51 -5.83 -7.51
C ASP A 208 66.09 -6.28 -7.89
N GLY A 209 65.25 -5.31 -8.22
CA GLY A 209 63.85 -5.48 -8.62
C GLY A 209 63.67 -6.14 -9.99
N THR A 210 64.74 -6.71 -10.54
CA THR A 210 64.83 -7.19 -11.92
C THR A 210 64.34 -8.64 -12.07
N SER A 211 64.31 -9.45 -11.00
CA SER A 211 63.78 -10.83 -11.07
C SER A 211 62.25 -10.94 -11.10
N ALA A 212 61.53 -9.81 -11.02
CA ALA A 212 60.07 -9.79 -11.11
C ALA A 212 59.55 -9.45 -12.53
N PHE A 213 60.44 -9.15 -13.48
CA PHE A 213 60.09 -8.75 -14.84
C PHE A 213 60.57 -9.71 -15.94
N ASP A 214 61.13 -10.87 -15.58
CA ASP A 214 61.41 -11.93 -16.56
C ASP A 214 60.14 -12.75 -16.87
N LEU A 215 59.33 -12.22 -17.79
CA LEU A 215 58.48 -12.94 -18.74
C LEU A 215 58.48 -12.22 -20.09
#